data_AF-A0A969KJM4-F1
#
_entry.id   AF-A0A969KJM4-F1
#
_cell.length_a   1.000
_cell.length_b   1.000
_cell.length_c   1.000
_cell.angle_alpha   90.00
_cell.angle_beta   90.00
_cell.angle_gamma   90.00
#
_symmetry.space_group_name_H-M   'P 1'
#
loop_
_entity.id
_entity.type
_entity.pdbx_description
1 polymer ?
#
loop_
_entity_poly.entity_id
_entity_poly.type
_entity_poly.pdbx_seq_one_letter_code
_entity_poly.pdbx_strand_id
1 'polypeptide(L)'
;MMTRGLSWRNFDFLLLGAIVLASAFGTVMIRSAVAGNEVLQPLILRQVYFALLGVVLIFLVASVDYRYWLALYRPIYFVILVFLVTLTGFGQTAFGAQRWFQVGVLFLQPTEFAKIVAIIILGRYFEAVQYQPRDLKWVFGAGVWASGIILMILLQPNLSNVVVLTVILAAMLWINGLPLKYVAWLSAIGILLIAIAFPFLEEYQQARVVTFVFQIQTQRMELPITYNKP
;
A
#
# COMPACT_ATOMS: atom_id res chain seq x y z
N MET A 1 24.07 23.07 9.79
CA MET A 1 24.17 23.86 8.55
C MET A 1 24.22 22.90 7.37
N MET A 2 23.06 22.52 6.82
CA MET A 2 22.96 21.51 5.74
C MET A 2 21.70 21.76 4.89
N THR A 3 21.56 22.95 4.30
CA THR A 3 20.62 23.19 3.20
C THR A 3 21.45 23.22 1.91
N ARG A 4 21.75 22.04 1.34
CA ARG A 4 22.07 22.02 -0.09
C ARG A 4 20.78 22.44 -0.78
N GLY A 5 20.78 23.61 -1.42
CA GLY A 5 19.60 24.13 -2.10
C GLY A 5 19.04 23.07 -3.05
N LEU A 6 17.72 22.84 -2.98
CA LEU A 6 17.03 21.97 -3.92
C LEU A 6 17.29 22.50 -5.33
N SER A 7 18.18 21.83 -6.05
CA SER A 7 18.44 22.13 -7.45
C SER A 7 17.39 21.41 -8.27
N TRP A 8 16.33 22.11 -8.67
CA TRP A 8 15.32 21.63 -9.61
C TRP A 8 15.92 21.17 -10.95
N ARG A 9 17.20 21.50 -11.20
CA ARG A 9 17.97 21.02 -12.35
C ARG A 9 18.18 19.51 -12.37
N ASN A 10 18.12 18.85 -11.21
CA ASN A 10 18.24 17.39 -11.09
C ASN A 10 16.87 16.70 -10.96
N PHE A 11 15.78 17.45 -11.10
CA PHE A 11 14.44 16.87 -11.04
C PHE A 11 14.20 16.02 -12.30
N ASP A 12 13.72 14.80 -12.12
CA ASP A 12 13.47 13.87 -13.22
C ASP A 12 12.14 14.19 -13.93
N PHE A 13 12.21 15.13 -14.88
CA PHE A 13 11.07 15.53 -15.70
C PHE A 13 10.59 14.41 -16.62
N LEU A 14 11.45 13.44 -16.98
CA LEU A 14 11.07 12.30 -17.80
C LEU A 14 10.10 11.39 -17.02
N LEU A 15 10.44 11.09 -15.77
CA LEU A 15 9.57 10.33 -14.87
C LEU A 15 8.24 11.04 -14.62
N LEU A 16 8.27 12.36 -14.38
CA LEU A 16 7.05 13.16 -14.25
C LEU A 16 6.18 13.07 -15.52
N GLY A 17 6.79 13.22 -16.69
CA GLY A 17 6.11 13.07 -17.98
C GLY A 17 5.45 11.70 -18.13
N ALA A 18 6.17 10.62 -17.79
CA ALA A 18 5.63 9.25 -17.80
C ALA A 18 4.41 9.09 -16.87
N ILE A 19 4.48 9.66 -15.66
CA ILE A 19 3.36 9.63 -14.68
C ILE A 19 2.14 10.40 -15.20
N VAL A 20 2.35 11.58 -15.79
CA VAL A 20 1.26 12.40 -16.36
C VAL A 20 0.61 11.68 -17.54
N LEU A 21 1.41 11.10 -18.45
CA LEU A 21 0.89 10.34 -19.58
C LEU A 21 0.13 9.08 -19.14
N ALA A 22 0.65 8.33 -18.18
CA ALA A 22 -0.03 7.16 -17.62
C ALA A 22 -1.37 7.55 -16.95
N SER A 23 -1.40 8.68 -16.24
CA SER A 23 -2.62 9.21 -15.60
C SER A 23 -3.65 9.69 -16.63
N ALA A 24 -3.21 10.36 -17.70
CA ALA A 24 -4.06 10.78 -18.80
C ALA A 24 -4.64 9.57 -19.54
N PHE A 25 -3.82 8.57 -19.84
CA PHE A 25 -4.25 7.31 -20.43
C PHE A 25 -5.28 6.59 -19.56
N GLY A 26 -5.02 6.47 -18.25
CA GLY A 26 -5.98 5.91 -17.29
C GLY A 26 -7.33 6.66 -17.28
N THR A 27 -7.29 7.99 -17.41
CA THR A 27 -8.51 8.82 -17.47
C THR A 27 -9.30 8.55 -18.76
N VAL A 28 -8.62 8.39 -19.91
CA VAL A 28 -9.25 8.00 -21.17
C VAL A 28 -9.87 6.61 -21.06
N MET A 29 -9.18 5.66 -20.42
CA MET A 29 -9.72 4.32 -20.19
C MET A 29 -10.97 4.33 -19.31
N ILE A 30 -11.01 5.14 -18.25
CA ILE A 30 -12.21 5.32 -17.43
C ILE A 30 -13.35 5.89 -18.26
N ARG A 31 -13.10 6.93 -19.07
CA ARG A 31 -14.11 7.49 -19.98
C ARG A 31 -14.67 6.41 -20.93
N SER A 32 -13.81 5.56 -21.46
CA SER A 32 -14.22 4.45 -22.33
C SER A 32 -15.07 3.42 -21.59
N ALA A 33 -14.67 3.02 -20.38
CA ALA A 33 -15.36 2.00 -19.59
C ALA A 33 -16.74 2.45 -19.11
N VAL A 34 -16.94 3.75 -18.96
CA VAL A 34 -18.15 4.36 -18.40
C VAL A 34 -19.08 4.92 -19.49
N ALA A 35 -18.67 4.83 -20.77
CA ALA A 35 -19.44 5.36 -21.89
C ALA A 35 -20.87 4.79 -21.91
N GLY A 36 -21.86 5.69 -21.96
CA GLY A 36 -23.29 5.34 -21.95
C GLY A 36 -23.92 5.14 -20.56
N ASN A 37 -23.15 5.32 -19.47
CA ASN A 37 -23.67 5.25 -18.11
C ASN A 37 -23.69 6.65 -17.44
N GLU A 38 -24.85 7.29 -17.42
CA GLU A 38 -25.02 8.66 -16.88
C GLU A 38 -24.70 8.78 -15.39
N VAL A 39 -24.97 7.73 -14.61
CA VAL A 39 -24.71 7.71 -13.16
C VAL A 39 -23.21 7.77 -12.86
N LEU A 40 -22.39 7.17 -13.73
CA LEU A 40 -20.96 7.03 -13.52
C LEU A 40 -20.14 8.11 -14.26
N GLN A 41 -20.72 8.87 -15.19
CA GLN A 41 -20.06 9.98 -15.89
C GLN A 41 -19.29 10.96 -14.98
N PRO A 42 -19.79 11.32 -13.77
CA PRO A 42 -19.04 12.22 -12.87
C PRO A 42 -17.68 11.67 -12.40
N LEU A 43 -17.43 10.36 -12.49
CA LEU A 43 -16.15 9.76 -12.10
C LEU A 43 -15.00 10.27 -12.98
N ILE A 44 -15.26 10.64 -14.24
CA ILE A 44 -14.22 11.14 -15.16
C ILE A 44 -13.69 12.48 -14.65
N LEU A 45 -14.58 13.43 -14.32
CA LEU A 45 -14.17 14.73 -13.78
C LEU A 45 -13.46 14.56 -12.43
N ARG A 46 -13.96 13.66 -11.59
CA ARG A 46 -13.31 13.32 -10.32
C ARG A 46 -11.89 12.80 -10.52
N GLN A 47 -11.66 11.92 -11.50
CA GLN A 47 -10.33 11.42 -11.84
C GLN A 47 -9.39 12.54 -12.30
N VAL A 48 -9.87 13.47 -13.14
CA VAL A 48 -9.09 14.63 -13.57
C VAL A 48 -8.67 15.50 -12.38
N TYR A 49 -9.60 15.81 -11.47
CA TYR A 49 -9.28 16.58 -10.27
C TYR A 49 -8.23 15.88 -9.39
N PHE A 50 -8.35 14.57 -9.19
CA PHE A 50 -7.36 13.81 -8.44
C PHE A 50 -5.99 13.73 -9.12
N ALA A 51 -5.95 13.59 -10.45
CA ALA A 51 -4.70 13.61 -11.19
C ALA A 51 -3.99 14.97 -11.05
N LEU A 52 -4.73 16.07 -11.18
CA LEU A 52 -4.21 17.43 -10.97
C LEU A 52 -3.71 17.63 -9.54
N LEU A 53 -4.49 17.22 -8.54
CA LEU A 53 -4.10 17.28 -7.14
C LEU A 53 -2.84 16.44 -6.87
N GLY A 54 -2.73 15.26 -7.48
CA GLY A 54 -1.54 14.40 -7.41
C GLY A 54 -0.29 15.08 -7.97
N VAL A 55 -0.39 15.77 -9.11
CA VAL A 55 0.73 16.55 -9.69
C VAL A 55 1.16 17.66 -8.73
N VAL A 56 0.21 18.41 -8.16
CA VAL A 56 0.52 19.44 -7.16
C VAL A 56 1.22 18.83 -5.94
N LEU A 57 0.73 17.70 -5.44
CA LEU A 57 1.35 16.98 -4.31
C LEU A 57 2.77 16.51 -4.63
N ILE A 58 3.05 16.07 -5.85
CA ILE A 58 4.42 15.71 -6.28
C ILE A 58 5.36 16.91 -6.10
N PHE A 59 4.99 18.09 -6.59
CA PHE A 59 5.82 19.29 -6.46
C PHE A 59 5.98 19.73 -5.00
N LEU A 60 4.92 19.66 -4.20
CA LEU A 60 4.98 20.00 -2.77
C LEU A 60 5.94 19.06 -2.03
N VAL A 61 5.81 17.74 -2.21
CA VAL A 61 6.68 16.76 -1.55
C VAL A 61 8.11 16.88 -2.06
N ALA A 62 8.30 17.06 -3.37
CA ALA A 62 9.62 17.24 -3.98
C ALA A 62 10.32 18.52 -3.52
N SER A 63 9.58 19.55 -3.09
CA SER A 63 10.16 20.78 -2.55
C SER A 63 10.78 20.61 -1.14
N VAL A 64 10.48 19.51 -0.45
CA VAL A 64 10.98 19.21 0.89
C VAL A 64 12.20 18.28 0.79
N ASP A 65 13.32 18.68 1.41
CA ASP A 65 14.52 17.83 1.45
C ASP A 65 14.22 16.50 2.17
N TYR A 66 14.57 15.39 1.52
CA TYR A 66 14.36 14.03 2.03
C TYR A 66 14.95 13.79 3.42
N ARG A 67 15.97 14.55 3.81
CA ARG A 67 16.56 14.51 5.16
C ARG A 67 15.56 14.86 6.25
N TYR A 68 14.57 15.71 5.98
CA TYR A 68 13.50 16.02 6.93
C TYR A 68 12.59 14.81 7.14
N TRP A 69 12.15 14.16 6.06
CA TRP A 69 11.35 12.92 6.13
C TRP A 69 12.08 11.84 6.91
N LEU A 70 13.37 11.68 6.62
CA LEU A 70 14.25 10.78 7.33
C LEU A 70 14.39 11.18 8.81
N ALA A 71 14.58 12.46 9.17
CA ALA A 71 14.74 12.89 10.57
C ALA A 71 13.45 12.67 11.39
N LEU A 72 12.30 12.81 10.76
CA LEU A 72 10.98 12.64 11.38
C LEU A 72 10.42 11.21 11.25
N TYR A 73 11.25 10.21 10.91
CA TYR A 73 10.76 8.86 10.68
C TYR A 73 10.00 8.26 11.88
N ARG A 74 10.45 8.51 13.12
CA ARG A 74 9.79 8.02 14.34
C ARG A 74 8.42 8.66 14.59
N PRO A 75 8.27 10.00 14.60
CA PRO A 75 6.95 10.61 14.77
C PRO A 75 6.01 10.24 13.61
N ILE A 76 6.49 10.21 12.37
CA ILE A 76 5.69 9.77 11.22
C ILE A 76 5.21 8.32 11.39
N TYR A 77 6.09 7.43 11.87
CA TYR A 77 5.73 6.05 12.19
C TYR A 77 4.64 5.96 13.26
N PHE A 78 4.79 6.70 14.35
CA PHE A 78 3.83 6.66 15.43
C PHE A 78 2.46 7.19 14.98
N VAL A 79 2.44 8.31 14.25
CA VAL A 79 1.21 8.88 13.69
C VAL A 79 0.51 7.89 12.77
N ILE A 80 1.25 7.17 11.90
CA ILE A 80 0.60 6.20 11.02
C ILE A 80 0.05 4.99 11.78
N LEU A 81 0.74 4.52 12.82
CA LEU A 81 0.22 3.44 13.67
C LEU A 81 -1.06 3.88 14.38
N VAL A 82 -1.10 5.09 14.94
CA VAL A 82 -2.31 5.65 15.56
C VAL A 82 -3.44 5.74 14.53
N PHE A 83 -3.17 6.23 13.32
CA PHE A 83 -4.18 6.27 12.25
C PHE A 83 -4.70 4.89 11.86
N LEU A 84 -3.83 3.88 11.78
CA LEU A 84 -4.26 2.51 11.50
C LEU A 84 -5.11 1.91 12.64
N VAL A 85 -4.79 2.21 13.90
CA VAL A 85 -5.58 1.77 15.07
C VAL A 85 -6.94 2.45 15.12
N THR A 86 -7.01 3.76 14.85
CA THR A 86 -8.29 4.48 14.85
C THR A 86 -9.26 3.92 13.80
N LEU A 87 -8.76 3.44 12.65
CA LEU A 87 -9.59 2.76 11.67
C LEU A 87 -10.19 1.46 12.17
N THR A 88 -9.41 0.64 12.88
CA THR A 88 -9.90 -0.64 13.43
C THR A 88 -10.99 -0.45 14.49
N GLY A 89 -11.11 0.74 15.10
CA GLY A 89 -12.13 1.05 16.12
C GLY A 89 -13.29 1.94 15.66
N PHE A 90 -13.10 2.82 14.67
CA PHE A 90 -14.06 3.89 14.33
C PHE A 90 -14.34 4.08 12.83
N GLY A 91 -13.77 3.27 11.92
CA GLY A 91 -13.97 3.48 10.48
C GLY A 91 -15.40 3.18 10.00
N GLN A 92 -15.85 3.77 8.89
CA GLN A 92 -17.13 3.36 8.30
C GLN A 92 -16.99 2.02 7.58
N THR A 93 -17.96 1.12 7.76
CA THR A 93 -17.99 -0.20 7.11
C THR A 93 -18.39 -0.04 5.64
N ALA A 94 -17.43 -0.15 4.73
CA ALA A 94 -17.72 -0.36 3.31
C ALA A 94 -17.42 -1.82 2.96
N PHE A 95 -18.38 -2.55 2.40
CA PHE A 95 -18.24 -3.96 2.01
C PHE A 95 -17.69 -4.89 3.12
N GLY A 96 -18.10 -4.64 4.37
CA GLY A 96 -17.69 -5.45 5.53
C GLY A 96 -16.28 -5.19 6.07
N ALA A 97 -15.55 -4.16 5.59
CA ALA A 97 -14.25 -3.78 6.16
C ALA A 97 -14.09 -2.26 6.27
N GLN A 98 -13.77 -1.78 7.47
CA GLN A 98 -13.48 -0.38 7.78
C GLN A 98 -12.11 0.02 7.21
N ARG A 99 -12.07 0.72 6.06
CA ARG A 99 -10.79 0.98 5.34
C ARG A 99 -10.58 2.41 4.85
N TRP A 100 -11.61 3.24 4.86
CA TRP A 100 -11.56 4.58 4.30
C TRP A 100 -12.02 5.61 5.33
N PHE A 101 -11.25 6.68 5.47
CA PHE A 101 -11.72 7.91 6.08
C PHE A 101 -12.36 8.78 5.01
N GLN A 102 -13.64 9.08 5.17
CA GLN A 102 -14.30 10.06 4.34
C GLN A 102 -14.10 11.45 4.94
N VAL A 103 -13.30 12.28 4.28
CA VAL A 103 -13.11 13.70 4.62
C VAL A 103 -13.78 14.52 3.52
N GLY A 104 -15.06 14.85 3.72
CA GLY A 104 -15.90 15.47 2.69
C GLY A 104 -16.08 14.57 1.47
N VAL A 105 -15.53 15.00 0.32
CA VAL A 105 -15.55 14.24 -0.96
C VAL A 105 -14.34 13.33 -1.16
N LEU A 106 -13.36 13.40 -0.25
CA LEU A 106 -12.12 12.62 -0.31
C LEU A 106 -12.28 11.34 0.50
N PHE A 107 -11.97 10.20 -0.12
CA PHE A 107 -11.76 8.97 0.61
C PHE A 107 -10.25 8.77 0.74
N LEU A 108 -9.75 8.84 1.97
CA LEU A 108 -8.35 8.61 2.28
C LEU A 108 -8.19 7.22 2.89
N GLN A 109 -7.25 6.45 2.35
CA GLN A 109 -6.89 5.14 2.87
C GLN A 109 -5.54 5.25 3.59
N PRO A 110 -5.51 5.26 4.94
CA PRO A 110 -4.29 5.25 5.75
C PRO A 110 -3.27 4.19 5.34
N THR A 111 -3.74 3.02 4.87
CA THR A 111 -2.87 1.94 4.41
C THR A 111 -1.96 2.36 3.25
N GLU A 112 -2.39 3.28 2.40
CA GLU A 112 -1.57 3.81 1.30
C GLU A 112 -0.39 4.62 1.84
N PHE A 113 -0.64 5.48 2.84
CA PHE A 113 0.41 6.23 3.52
C PHE A 113 1.35 5.30 4.30
N ALA A 114 0.82 4.22 4.91
CA ALA A 114 1.62 3.25 5.64
C ALA A 114 2.70 2.56 4.78
N LYS A 115 2.46 2.37 3.47
CA LYS A 115 3.49 1.86 2.55
C LYS A 115 4.66 2.83 2.40
N ILE A 116 4.38 4.12 2.26
CA ILE A 116 5.41 5.16 2.18
C ILE A 116 6.21 5.21 3.48
N VAL A 117 5.52 5.17 4.62
CA VAL A 117 6.16 5.20 5.94
C VAL A 117 7.04 3.96 6.17
N ALA A 118 6.57 2.78 5.77
CA ALA A 118 7.38 1.55 5.81
C ALA A 118 8.69 1.70 5.03
N ILE A 119 8.63 2.28 3.82
CA ILE A 119 9.84 2.55 3.01
C ILE A 119 10.81 3.49 3.73
N ILE A 120 10.31 4.57 4.33
CA ILE A 120 11.15 5.55 5.06
C ILE A 120 11.86 4.87 6.24
N ILE A 121 11.14 4.07 7.02
CA ILE A 121 11.69 3.41 8.21
C ILE A 121 12.68 2.32 7.85
N LEU A 122 12.36 1.51 6.84
CA LEU A 122 13.27 0.49 6.33
C LEU A 122 14.52 1.14 5.74
N GLY A 123 14.38 2.24 5.01
CA GLY A 123 15.50 3.04 4.52
C GLY A 123 16.41 3.52 5.65
N ARG A 124 15.82 4.04 6.74
CA ARG A 124 16.55 4.42 7.96
C ARG A 124 17.23 3.26 8.66
N TYR A 125 16.55 2.13 8.76
CA TYR A 125 17.12 0.92 9.33
C TYR A 125 18.35 0.50 8.53
N PHE A 126 18.23 0.35 7.21
CA PHE A 126 19.33 -0.08 6.35
C PHE A 126 20.48 0.92 6.30
N GLU A 127 20.22 2.22 6.39
CA GLU A 127 21.26 3.24 6.57
C GLU A 127 22.07 3.00 7.86
N ALA A 128 21.40 2.70 8.97
CA ALA A 128 22.03 2.48 10.28
C ALA A 128 22.83 1.18 10.34
N VAL A 129 22.42 0.15 9.60
CA VAL A 129 23.07 -1.18 9.58
C VAL A 129 23.83 -1.47 8.28
N GLN A 130 24.16 -0.44 7.50
CA GLN A 130 24.75 -0.59 6.15
C GLN A 130 26.06 -1.42 6.12
N TYR A 131 26.85 -1.35 7.19
CA TYR A 131 28.12 -2.05 7.35
C TYR A 131 28.01 -3.43 8.03
N GLN A 132 26.81 -3.82 8.46
CA GLN A 132 26.60 -5.11 9.11
C GLN A 132 26.51 -6.25 8.07
N PRO A 133 26.84 -7.50 8.45
CA PRO A 133 26.62 -8.65 7.59
C PRO A 133 25.13 -8.85 7.30
N ARG A 134 24.79 -9.38 6.12
CA ARG A 134 23.40 -9.64 5.70
C ARG A 134 22.93 -11.00 6.26
N ASP A 135 23.02 -11.12 7.58
CA ASP A 135 22.68 -12.32 8.33
C ASP A 135 21.20 -12.37 8.74
N LEU A 136 20.80 -13.44 9.44
CA LEU A 136 19.43 -13.60 9.93
C LEU A 136 19.02 -12.47 10.90
N LYS A 137 19.94 -11.92 11.70
CA LYS A 137 19.65 -10.82 12.61
C LYS A 137 19.33 -9.54 11.86
N TRP A 138 20.06 -9.27 10.78
CA TRP A 138 19.82 -8.15 9.88
C TRP A 138 18.45 -8.25 9.19
N VAL A 139 18.09 -9.44 8.69
CA VAL A 139 16.76 -9.66 8.10
C VAL A 139 15.66 -9.53 9.15
N PHE A 140 15.87 -10.12 10.34
CA PHE A 140 14.93 -10.04 11.44
C PHE A 140 14.70 -8.60 11.91
N GLY A 141 15.75 -7.78 12.00
CA GLY A 141 15.65 -6.37 12.36
C GLY A 141 14.77 -5.57 11.39
N ALA A 142 14.93 -5.79 10.07
CA ALA A 142 14.04 -5.20 9.07
C ALA A 142 12.59 -5.68 9.24
N GLY A 143 12.41 -6.99 9.51
CA GLY A 143 11.11 -7.58 9.79
C GLY A 143 10.42 -6.97 11.01
N VAL A 144 11.14 -6.69 12.09
CA VAL A 144 10.61 -6.05 13.30
C VAL A 144 10.11 -4.63 13.03
N TRP A 145 10.83 -3.86 12.22
CA TRP A 145 10.38 -2.51 11.84
C TRP A 145 9.15 -2.54 10.93
N ALA A 146 9.08 -3.49 10.00
CA ALA A 146 7.92 -3.64 9.12
C ALA A 146 6.70 -4.24 9.84
N SER A 147 6.93 -5.13 10.83
CA SER A 147 5.87 -5.90 11.46
C SER A 147 4.84 -5.04 12.18
N GLY A 148 5.23 -3.91 12.78
CA GLY A 148 4.27 -3.03 13.45
C GLY A 148 3.18 -2.52 12.50
N ILE A 149 3.53 -2.12 11.27
CA ILE A 149 2.53 -1.72 10.26
C ILE A 149 1.78 -2.95 9.71
N ILE A 150 2.50 -4.04 9.40
CA ILE A 150 1.89 -5.24 8.81
C ILE A 150 0.84 -5.85 9.75
N LEU A 151 1.14 -5.97 11.04
CA LEU A 151 0.23 -6.51 12.05
C LEU A 151 -1.02 -5.64 12.18
N MET A 152 -0.88 -4.31 12.19
CA MET A 152 -2.03 -3.41 12.24
C MET A 152 -2.95 -3.53 11.02
N ILE A 153 -2.39 -3.81 9.83
CA ILE A 153 -3.18 -3.99 8.60
C ILE A 153 -3.82 -5.38 8.55
N LEU A 154 -3.17 -6.39 9.10
CA LEU A 154 -3.76 -7.72 9.28
C LEU A 154 -5.02 -7.66 10.15
N LEU A 155 -5.02 -6.79 11.17
CA LEU A 155 -6.21 -6.53 12.00
C LEU A 155 -7.35 -5.82 11.24
N GLN A 156 -7.09 -5.20 10.08
CA GLN A 156 -8.09 -4.56 9.21
C GLN A 156 -8.66 -5.50 8.11
N PRO A 157 -8.64 -6.80 8.37
CA PRO A 157 -8.59 -7.90 7.39
C PRO A 157 -8.19 -7.55 5.95
N ASN A 158 -7.11 -6.79 5.73
CA ASN A 158 -6.74 -6.26 4.40
C ASN A 158 -5.53 -7.00 3.81
N LEU A 159 -5.75 -8.25 3.39
CA LEU A 159 -4.70 -9.14 2.87
C LEU A 159 -3.94 -8.55 1.68
N SER A 160 -4.60 -7.84 0.77
CA SER A 160 -3.95 -7.26 -0.41
C SER A 160 -2.83 -6.28 -0.02
N ASN A 161 -3.05 -5.44 1.01
CA ASN A 161 -2.04 -4.49 1.45
C ASN A 161 -0.92 -5.15 2.26
N VAL A 162 -1.22 -6.24 2.98
CA VAL A 162 -0.19 -7.04 3.64
C VAL A 162 0.77 -7.64 2.61
N VAL A 163 0.24 -8.20 1.52
CA VAL A 163 1.06 -8.73 0.43
C VAL A 163 1.95 -7.64 -0.16
N VAL A 164 1.39 -6.46 -0.44
CA VAL A 164 2.18 -5.34 -1.00
C VAL A 164 3.31 -4.92 -0.05
N LEU A 165 3.07 -4.82 1.26
CA LEU A 165 4.11 -4.48 2.23
C LEU A 165 5.18 -5.56 2.36
N THR A 166 4.80 -6.83 2.30
CA THR A 166 5.76 -7.95 2.28
C THR A 166 6.63 -7.88 1.03
N VAL A 167 6.05 -7.55 -0.14
CA VAL A 167 6.81 -7.34 -1.37
C VAL A 167 7.75 -6.15 -1.26
N ILE A 168 7.31 -5.04 -0.66
CA ILE A 168 8.17 -3.87 -0.39
C ILE A 168 9.35 -4.27 0.50
N LEU A 169 9.09 -4.99 1.61
CA LEU A 169 10.15 -5.47 2.51
C LEU A 169 11.14 -6.36 1.77
N ALA A 170 10.65 -7.34 1.00
CA ALA A 170 11.48 -8.24 0.20
C ALA A 170 12.33 -7.49 -0.84
N ALA A 171 11.73 -6.53 -1.55
CA ALA A 171 12.43 -5.70 -2.52
C ALA A 171 13.52 -4.85 -1.86
N MET A 172 13.24 -4.24 -0.71
CA MET A 172 14.24 -3.44 0.00
C MET A 172 15.38 -4.29 0.58
N LEU A 173 15.08 -5.50 1.09
CA LEU A 173 16.12 -6.45 1.51
C LEU A 173 17.05 -6.80 0.35
N TRP A 174 16.48 -7.11 -0.82
CA TRP A 174 17.23 -7.43 -2.04
C TRP A 174 18.10 -6.27 -2.51
N ILE A 175 17.53 -5.06 -2.64
CA ILE A 175 18.25 -3.85 -3.07
C ILE A 175 19.42 -3.52 -2.14
N ASN A 176 19.32 -3.83 -0.84
CA ASN A 176 20.38 -3.60 0.14
C ASN A 176 21.41 -4.76 0.24
N GLY A 177 21.38 -5.69 -0.72
CA GLY A 177 22.41 -6.71 -0.92
C GLY A 177 22.08 -8.08 -0.37
N LEU A 178 20.83 -8.35 0.05
CA LEU A 178 20.41 -9.72 0.37
C LEU A 178 20.32 -10.54 -0.92
N PRO A 179 21.02 -11.69 -1.04
CA PRO A 179 20.96 -12.52 -2.23
C PRO A 179 19.53 -12.95 -2.58
N LEU A 180 19.18 -12.89 -3.86
CA LEU A 180 17.81 -13.18 -4.34
C LEU A 180 17.31 -14.56 -3.93
N LYS A 181 18.21 -15.54 -3.75
CA LYS A 181 17.88 -16.88 -3.23
C LYS A 181 17.15 -16.83 -1.89
N TYR A 182 17.51 -15.92 -0.98
CA TYR A 182 16.86 -15.81 0.33
C TYR A 182 15.48 -15.18 0.22
N VAL A 183 15.31 -14.22 -0.69
CA VAL A 183 14.00 -13.64 -0.99
C VAL A 183 13.07 -14.69 -1.61
N ALA A 184 13.59 -15.52 -2.51
CA ALA A 184 12.86 -16.66 -3.08
C ALA A 184 12.46 -17.66 -2.00
N TRP A 185 13.38 -18.03 -1.08
CA TRP A 185 13.07 -18.90 0.05
C TRP A 185 12.01 -18.31 0.97
N LEU A 186 12.11 -17.03 1.34
CA LEU A 186 11.11 -16.36 2.18
C LEU A 186 9.74 -16.33 1.49
N SER A 187 9.71 -16.09 0.19
CA SER A 187 8.48 -16.10 -0.61
C SER A 187 7.85 -17.49 -0.66
N ALA A 188 8.66 -18.53 -0.87
CA ALA A 188 8.21 -19.92 -0.86
C ALA A 188 7.64 -20.33 0.50
N ILE A 189 8.30 -19.94 1.60
CA ILE A 189 7.81 -20.15 2.97
C ILE A 189 6.49 -19.41 3.17
N GLY A 190 6.37 -18.16 2.72
CA GLY A 190 5.12 -17.40 2.82
C GLY A 190 3.95 -18.06 2.09
N ILE A 191 4.17 -18.56 0.87
CA ILE A 191 3.18 -19.30 0.10
C ILE A 191 2.79 -20.60 0.82
N LEU A 192 3.77 -21.33 1.35
CA LEU A 192 3.53 -22.55 2.11
C LEU A 192 2.69 -22.27 3.37
N LEU A 193 3.00 -21.22 4.11
CA LEU A 193 2.22 -20.81 5.28
C LEU A 193 0.78 -20.43 4.91
N ILE A 194 0.56 -19.73 3.80
CA ILE A 194 -0.79 -19.44 3.30
C ILE A 194 -1.53 -20.73 2.96
N ALA A 195 -0.87 -21.68 2.29
CA ALA A 195 -1.47 -22.98 1.95
C ALA A 195 -1.83 -23.80 3.19
N ILE A 196 -0.96 -23.81 4.22
CA ILE A 196 -1.21 -24.48 5.50
C ILE A 196 -2.32 -23.78 6.28
N ALA A 197 -2.35 -22.44 6.28
CA ALA A 197 -3.36 -21.65 6.99
C ALA A 197 -4.73 -21.70 6.31
N PHE A 198 -4.80 -22.00 5.01
CA PHE A 198 -6.00 -21.95 4.19
C PHE A 198 -7.24 -22.63 4.81
N PRO A 199 -7.16 -23.87 5.35
CA PRO A 199 -8.30 -24.55 5.97
C PRO A 199 -8.81 -23.87 7.24
N PHE A 200 -7.97 -23.05 7.89
CA PHE A 200 -8.28 -22.33 9.13
C PHE A 200 -8.74 -20.90 8.89
N LEU A 201 -8.71 -20.41 7.64
CA LEU A 201 -9.20 -19.09 7.28
C LEU A 201 -10.73 -19.05 7.32
N GLU A 202 -11.30 -17.87 7.57
CA GLU A 202 -12.76 -17.66 7.48
C GLU A 202 -13.26 -17.88 6.05
N GLU A 203 -14.54 -18.29 5.89
CA GLU A 203 -15.14 -18.61 4.59
C GLU A 203 -14.96 -17.49 3.55
N TYR A 204 -15.08 -16.23 3.96
CA TYR A 204 -14.88 -15.08 3.05
C TYR A 204 -13.42 -14.95 2.57
N GLN A 205 -12.44 -15.34 3.39
CA GLN A 205 -11.02 -15.29 3.06
C GLN A 205 -10.65 -16.42 2.11
N GLN A 206 -11.18 -17.63 2.37
CA GLN A 206 -11.07 -18.76 1.46
C GLN A 206 -11.68 -18.44 0.10
N ALA A 207 -12.89 -17.87 0.06
CA ALA A 207 -13.56 -17.46 -1.16
C ALA A 207 -12.69 -16.49 -1.98
N ARG A 208 -12.07 -15.49 -1.34
CA ARG A 208 -11.17 -14.56 -2.04
C ARG A 208 -9.95 -15.25 -2.66
N VAL A 209 -9.32 -16.17 -1.94
CA VAL A 209 -8.15 -16.91 -2.44
C VAL A 209 -8.55 -17.81 -3.61
N VAL A 210 -9.67 -18.54 -3.49
CA VAL A 210 -10.19 -19.43 -4.55
C VAL A 210 -10.58 -18.63 -5.80
N THR A 211 -11.31 -17.52 -5.64
CA THR A 211 -11.66 -16.63 -6.75
C THR A 211 -10.42 -16.05 -7.42
N PHE A 212 -9.37 -15.72 -6.67
CA PHE A 212 -8.12 -15.21 -7.24
C PHE A 212 -7.35 -16.29 -8.03
N VAL A 213 -7.19 -17.49 -7.46
CA VAL A 213 -6.38 -18.57 -8.04
C VAL A 213 -7.07 -19.21 -9.23
N PHE A 214 -8.34 -19.56 -9.07
CA PHE A 214 -9.07 -20.31 -10.10
C PHE A 214 -9.87 -19.42 -11.03
N GLN A 215 -9.89 -18.10 -10.80
CA GLN A 215 -10.69 -17.13 -11.56
C GLN A 215 -12.12 -17.60 -11.81
N ILE A 216 -12.70 -18.37 -10.88
CA ILE A 216 -14.05 -18.90 -11.03
C ILE A 216 -14.97 -17.68 -11.05
N GLN A 217 -15.46 -17.35 -12.24
CA GLN A 217 -16.55 -16.41 -12.37
C GLN A 217 -17.66 -16.95 -11.49
N THR A 218 -18.06 -16.17 -10.49
CA THR A 218 -19.31 -16.41 -9.77
C THR A 218 -20.48 -16.13 -10.73
N GLN A 219 -20.55 -16.84 -11.85
CA GLN A 219 -21.78 -16.97 -12.60
C GLN A 219 -22.73 -17.74 -11.70
N ARG A 220 -23.72 -17.02 -11.15
CA ARG A 220 -24.94 -17.57 -10.56
C ARG A 220 -24.72 -18.67 -9.51
N MET A 221 -24.34 -18.28 -8.30
CA MET A 221 -25.07 -18.84 -7.17
C MET A 221 -25.94 -17.71 -6.63
N GLU A 222 -27.22 -17.74 -7.04
CA GLU A 222 -28.30 -17.10 -6.31
C GLU A 222 -28.32 -17.73 -4.92
N LEU A 223 -27.45 -17.28 -4.03
CA LEU A 223 -27.63 -17.52 -2.61
C LEU A 223 -28.83 -16.66 -2.21
N PRO A 224 -29.92 -17.24 -1.67
CA PRO A 224 -31.03 -16.44 -1.16
C PRO A 224 -30.44 -15.57 -0.05
N ILE A 225 -30.37 -14.26 -0.31
CA ILE A 225 -29.90 -13.29 0.67
C ILE A 225 -31.01 -13.16 1.70
N THR A 226 -31.08 -14.11 2.63
CA THR A 226 -31.75 -13.88 3.91
C THR A 226 -30.76 -13.11 4.76
N TYR A 227 -30.69 -11.78 4.54
CA TYR A 227 -30.01 -10.89 5.47
C TYR A 227 -30.86 -10.81 6.73
N ASN A 228 -30.67 -11.76 7.64
CA ASN A 228 -31.21 -11.68 8.97
C ASN A 228 -30.08 -11.88 9.97
N LYS A 229 -29.61 -10.78 10.55
CA LYS A 229 -29.07 -10.77 11.91
C LYS A 229 -29.47 -9.47 12.60
N PRO A 230 -29.71 -9.52 13.93
CA PRO A 230 -30.13 -8.37 14.75
C PRO A 230 -29.08 -7.26 14.80
#